data_AF-D4K401-F1
#
_entry.id   AF-D4K401-F1
#
_cell.length_a   1.000
_cell.length_b   1.000
_cell.length_c   1.000
_cell.angle_alpha   90.00
_cell.angle_beta   90.00
_cell.angle_gamma   90.00
#
_symmetry.space_group_name_H-M   'P 1'
#
loop_
_entity.id
_entity.type
_entity.pdbx_description
1 polymer ?
#
loop_
_entity_poly.entity_id
_entity_poly.type
_entity_poly.pdbx_seq_one_letter_code
_entity_poly.pdbx_strand_id
1 'polypeptide(L)'
;MQKNMTDRTPGSYDDFVAYLGTVRTEEELFSRLTYWFAGQNRPEDVLSRSELVEARAKELGFWQGLTFRMERWLTDGKSELEAVGREEFQSRIAEDYAAYREKADAARARFRDRRRAAPLSFTPDCLENVPIQNVSWLVEGLLPMGEVSLLGADGGTGKGIWQAQLIAYVTAGRTSGFFPQPPEKTGSVLIFSGEDDPGKVLKARLADSSDIWDIARSVLMMGRDKNSEKLYLSHEKSSYSAPARTALLHIEQAKVEGVTTAVAVFDSRTDKKDADFVEERRVRTAQTKEDTAQTILDILSESKTASMGSEELCAEVLKQMNCSKRTFDNARAELKQAGKIKTVKLRERDGRNKNYIMLSYCGETSCDVRNI
;
A
#
# COMPACT_ATOMS: atom_id res chain seq x y z
N MET A 1 -41.04 -16.38 -19.99
CA MET A 1 -39.95 -16.44 -20.98
C MET A 1 -39.26 -15.09 -21.03
N GLN A 2 -38.26 -14.85 -20.18
CA GLN A 2 -37.44 -13.64 -20.29
C GLN A 2 -36.47 -13.83 -21.46
N LYS A 3 -36.58 -12.96 -22.46
CA LYS A 3 -35.60 -12.86 -23.56
C LYS A 3 -34.24 -12.54 -22.93
N ASN A 4 -33.23 -13.37 -23.18
CA ASN A 4 -31.86 -13.11 -22.74
C ASN A 4 -31.43 -11.70 -23.20
N MET A 5 -31.31 -10.75 -22.27
CA MET A 5 -30.83 -9.37 -22.49
C MET A 5 -29.37 -9.27 -22.94
N THR A 6 -28.76 -10.37 -23.40
CA THR A 6 -27.33 -10.45 -23.74
C THR A 6 -27.05 -10.46 -25.23
N ASP A 7 -28.08 -10.55 -26.09
CA ASP A 7 -27.85 -10.53 -27.54
C ASP A 7 -27.98 -9.10 -28.06
N ARG A 8 -26.87 -8.37 -27.98
CA ARG A 8 -26.74 -7.06 -28.65
C ARG A 8 -26.88 -7.28 -30.15
N THR A 9 -27.73 -6.48 -30.78
CA THR A 9 -27.91 -6.50 -32.23
C THR A 9 -26.56 -6.22 -32.90
N PRO A 10 -26.07 -7.07 -33.83
CA PRO A 10 -24.81 -6.85 -34.52
C PRO A 10 -24.74 -5.46 -35.16
N GLY A 11 -23.65 -4.73 -34.94
CA GLY A 11 -23.47 -3.38 -35.50
C GLY A 11 -24.22 -2.26 -34.75
N SER A 12 -24.99 -2.59 -33.71
CA SER A 12 -25.64 -1.59 -32.84
C SER A 12 -24.64 -0.72 -32.09
N TYR A 13 -25.12 0.40 -31.56
CA TYR A 13 -24.32 1.31 -30.75
C TYR A 13 -23.73 0.60 -29.52
N ASP A 14 -24.54 -0.17 -28.79
CA ASP A 14 -24.11 -0.93 -27.62
C ASP A 14 -23.09 -2.02 -27.95
N ASP A 15 -23.21 -2.63 -29.14
CA ASP A 15 -22.25 -3.61 -29.62
C ASP A 15 -20.91 -2.94 -29.97
N PHE A 16 -20.94 -1.74 -30.54
CA PHE A 16 -19.73 -0.98 -30.82
C PHE A 16 -19.01 -0.52 -29.56
N VAL A 17 -19.73 0.03 -28.57
CA VAL A 17 -19.16 0.41 -27.27
C VAL A 17 -18.50 -0.79 -26.59
N ALA A 18 -19.15 -1.95 -26.66
CA ALA A 18 -18.60 -3.18 -26.13
C ALA A 18 -17.33 -3.64 -26.85
N TYR A 19 -17.34 -3.58 -28.17
CA TYR A 19 -16.18 -3.88 -29.00
C TYR A 19 -15.00 -2.97 -28.64
N LEU A 20 -15.19 -1.65 -28.56
CA LEU A 20 -14.14 -0.70 -28.15
C LEU A 20 -13.60 -1.01 -26.76
N GLY A 21 -14.46 -1.45 -25.84
CA GLY A 21 -14.05 -1.92 -24.51
C GLY A 21 -13.12 -3.14 -24.53
N THR A 22 -13.02 -3.87 -25.65
CA THR A 22 -12.07 -4.99 -25.85
C THR A 22 -10.76 -4.59 -26.51
N VAL A 23 -10.71 -3.45 -27.20
CA VAL A 23 -9.52 -2.94 -27.91
C VAL A 23 -8.42 -2.57 -26.92
N ARG A 24 -7.20 -3.06 -27.16
CA ARG A 24 -6.03 -2.81 -26.30
C ARG A 24 -4.84 -2.24 -27.06
N THR A 25 -4.73 -2.51 -28.37
CA THR A 25 -3.60 -2.05 -29.18
C THR A 25 -4.03 -1.01 -30.21
N GLU A 26 -3.04 -0.32 -30.76
CA GLU A 26 -3.27 0.68 -31.80
C GLU A 26 -3.80 0.03 -33.09
N GLU A 27 -3.31 -1.16 -33.44
CA GLU A 27 -3.75 -1.91 -34.62
C GLU A 27 -5.20 -2.39 -34.49
N GLU A 28 -5.62 -2.80 -33.28
CA GLU A 28 -7.00 -3.17 -33.01
C GLU A 28 -7.92 -1.93 -33.11
N LEU A 29 -7.45 -0.76 -32.64
CA LEU A 29 -8.20 0.48 -32.68
C LEU A 29 -8.38 0.99 -34.12
N PHE A 30 -7.33 0.96 -34.93
CA PHE A 30 -7.37 1.33 -36.35
C PHE A 30 -7.60 0.12 -37.26
N SER A 31 -8.37 -0.86 -36.80
CA SER A 31 -8.72 -2.02 -37.59
C SER A 31 -9.83 -1.72 -38.61
N ARG A 32 -9.93 -2.60 -39.60
CA ARG A 32 -11.03 -2.63 -40.57
C ARG A 32 -12.40 -2.80 -39.89
N LEU A 33 -12.46 -3.57 -38.80
CA LEU A 33 -13.69 -3.76 -38.02
C LEU A 33 -14.11 -2.46 -37.32
N THR A 34 -13.17 -1.72 -36.70
CA THR A 34 -13.47 -0.39 -36.14
C THR A 34 -13.96 0.57 -37.21
N TYR A 35 -13.42 0.50 -38.43
CA TYR A 35 -13.81 1.35 -39.55
C TYR A 35 -15.27 1.08 -39.95
N TRP A 36 -15.63 -0.19 -40.08
CA TRP A 36 -17.00 -0.61 -40.38
C TRP A 36 -17.99 -0.19 -39.28
N PHE A 37 -17.61 -0.28 -38.01
CA PHE A 37 -18.46 0.20 -36.92
C PHE A 37 -18.60 1.71 -36.91
N ALA A 38 -17.51 2.46 -37.10
CA ALA A 38 -17.49 3.92 -37.10
C ALA A 38 -18.33 4.50 -38.26
N GLY A 39 -18.33 3.83 -39.42
CA GLY A 39 -19.12 4.19 -40.59
C GLY A 39 -20.64 3.95 -40.45
N GLN A 40 -21.11 3.35 -39.36
CA GLN A 40 -22.53 3.08 -39.10
C GLN A 40 -23.18 4.09 -38.16
N ASN A 41 -22.68 5.33 -38.15
CA ASN A 41 -23.20 6.39 -37.28
C ASN A 41 -24.71 6.60 -37.53
N ARG A 42 -25.52 6.56 -36.46
CA ARG A 42 -26.98 6.79 -36.53
C ARG A 42 -27.35 8.06 -35.76
N PRO A 43 -28.45 8.76 -36.14
CA PRO A 43 -28.94 9.91 -35.39
C PRO A 43 -29.32 9.61 -33.93
N GLU A 44 -29.54 8.34 -33.61
CA GLU A 44 -29.95 7.84 -32.29
C GLU A 44 -28.75 7.42 -31.42
N ASP A 45 -27.53 7.50 -31.96
CA ASP A 45 -26.31 7.19 -31.23
C ASP A 45 -26.04 8.32 -30.19
N VAL A 46 -25.74 7.94 -28.94
CA VAL A 46 -25.57 8.88 -27.81
C VAL A 46 -24.37 9.82 -28.02
N LEU A 47 -23.32 9.31 -28.65
CA LEU A 47 -22.14 10.04 -29.11
C LEU A 47 -21.85 9.58 -30.53
N SER A 48 -21.22 10.44 -31.33
CA SER A 48 -20.78 9.98 -32.64
C SER A 48 -19.78 8.84 -32.47
N ARG A 49 -19.87 7.85 -33.36
CA ARG A 49 -18.98 6.69 -33.27
C ARG A 49 -17.51 7.06 -33.46
N SER A 50 -17.21 8.11 -34.20
CA SER A 50 -15.88 8.72 -34.29
C SER A 50 -15.38 9.28 -32.96
N GLU A 51 -16.23 9.98 -32.19
CA GLU A 51 -15.87 10.48 -30.86
C GLU A 51 -15.59 9.34 -29.87
N LEU A 52 -16.26 8.19 -30.01
CA LEU A 52 -15.94 7.01 -29.19
C LEU A 52 -14.56 6.43 -29.51
N VAL A 53 -14.17 6.37 -30.79
CA VAL A 53 -12.82 5.96 -31.20
C VAL A 53 -11.79 6.94 -30.63
N GLU A 54 -12.07 8.24 -30.70
CA GLU A 54 -11.21 9.27 -30.13
C GLU A 54 -11.05 9.13 -28.61
N ALA A 55 -12.15 8.95 -27.89
CA ALA A 55 -12.14 8.76 -26.45
C ALA A 55 -11.31 7.52 -26.07
N ARG A 56 -11.46 6.42 -26.82
CA ARG A 56 -10.68 5.20 -26.61
C ARG A 56 -9.20 5.39 -26.92
N ALA A 57 -8.86 6.15 -27.96
CA ALA A 57 -7.48 6.50 -28.28
C ALA A 57 -6.80 7.32 -27.18
N LYS A 58 -7.53 8.28 -26.59
CA LYS A 58 -7.06 9.06 -25.42
C LYS A 58 -6.80 8.16 -24.22
N GLU A 59 -7.75 7.28 -23.92
CA GLU A 59 -7.65 6.34 -22.80
C GLU A 59 -6.42 5.43 -22.91
N LEU A 60 -6.12 4.95 -24.13
CA LEU A 60 -4.98 4.06 -24.39
C LEU A 60 -3.64 4.81 -24.59
N GLY A 61 -3.65 6.15 -24.56
CA GLY A 61 -2.44 6.96 -24.72
C GLY A 61 -1.94 7.07 -26.16
N PHE A 62 -2.73 6.69 -27.17
CA PHE A 62 -2.37 6.77 -28.60
C PHE A 62 -2.58 8.16 -29.21
N TRP A 63 -2.86 9.18 -28.38
CA TRP A 63 -3.26 10.50 -28.83
C TRP A 63 -2.13 11.33 -29.48
N GLN A 64 -0.86 10.95 -29.29
CA GLN A 64 0.26 11.62 -29.95
C GLN A 64 0.32 11.23 -31.44
N GLY A 65 -0.12 12.14 -32.33
CA GLY A 65 -0.11 11.95 -33.79
C GLY A 65 -1.46 11.57 -34.42
N LEU A 66 -2.56 11.67 -33.66
CA LEU A 66 -3.88 11.16 -34.04
C LEU A 66 -4.52 11.87 -35.24
N THR A 67 -4.31 13.17 -35.41
CA THR A 67 -4.94 13.95 -36.49
C THR A 67 -4.56 13.43 -37.88
N PHE A 68 -3.29 13.08 -38.09
CA PHE A 68 -2.83 12.52 -39.36
C PHE A 68 -3.14 11.03 -39.51
N ARG A 69 -3.19 10.29 -38.40
CA ARG A 69 -3.47 8.84 -38.40
C ARG A 69 -4.94 8.54 -38.68
N MET A 70 -5.87 9.36 -38.19
CA MET A 70 -7.30 9.15 -38.42
C MET A 70 -7.68 9.40 -39.88
N GLU A 71 -7.16 10.47 -40.50
CA GLU A 71 -7.37 10.75 -41.93
C GLU A 71 -6.78 9.63 -42.80
N ARG A 72 -5.56 9.18 -42.47
CA ARG A 72 -4.91 8.07 -43.19
C ARG A 72 -5.68 6.76 -43.04
N TRP A 73 -6.12 6.42 -41.84
CA TRP A 73 -6.91 5.21 -41.59
C TRP A 73 -8.25 5.20 -42.31
N LEU A 74 -8.97 6.33 -42.31
CA LEU A 74 -10.21 6.48 -43.09
C LEU A 74 -9.96 6.33 -44.59
N THR A 75 -8.83 6.83 -45.07
CA THR A 75 -8.39 6.70 -46.47
C THR A 75 -8.00 5.27 -46.81
N ASP A 76 -7.29 4.58 -45.92
CA ASP A 76 -6.84 3.20 -46.09
C ASP A 76 -8.05 2.24 -46.11
N GLY A 77 -9.00 2.41 -45.19
CA GLY A 77 -10.24 1.61 -45.16
C GLY A 77 -11.12 1.83 -46.41
N LYS A 78 -11.19 3.08 -46.89
CA LYS A 78 -11.89 3.40 -48.14
C LYS A 78 -11.20 2.79 -49.36
N SER A 79 -9.87 2.87 -49.42
CA SER A 79 -9.07 2.31 -50.51
C SER A 79 -9.16 0.78 -50.56
N GLU A 80 -9.20 0.12 -49.40
CA GLU A 80 -9.43 -1.33 -49.32
C GLU A 80 -10.83 -1.71 -49.83
N LEU A 81 -11.86 -0.97 -49.44
CA LEU A 81 -13.22 -1.20 -49.95
C LEU A 81 -13.30 -1.05 -51.49
N GLU A 82 -12.61 -0.05 -52.05
CA GLU A 82 -12.56 0.20 -53.49
C GLU A 82 -11.75 -0.87 -54.25
N ALA A 83 -10.65 -1.37 -53.67
CA ALA A 83 -9.76 -2.33 -54.30
C ALA A 83 -10.33 -3.77 -54.33
N VAL A 84 -10.96 -4.20 -53.24
CA VAL A 84 -11.44 -5.58 -53.09
C VAL A 84 -12.93 -5.71 -53.45
N GLY A 85 -13.64 -4.59 -53.52
CA GLY A 85 -15.07 -4.55 -53.82
C GLY A 85 -15.94 -4.87 -52.60
N ARG A 86 -17.21 -4.46 -52.69
CA ARG A 86 -18.15 -4.45 -51.56
C ARG A 86 -18.41 -5.83 -50.96
N GLU A 87 -18.57 -6.86 -51.80
CA GLU A 87 -18.90 -8.21 -51.34
C GLU A 87 -17.74 -8.86 -50.58
N GLU A 88 -16.52 -8.77 -51.11
CA GLU A 88 -15.34 -9.35 -50.46
C GLU A 88 -14.97 -8.57 -49.19
N PHE A 89 -15.10 -7.24 -49.19
CA PHE A 89 -14.92 -6.42 -47.98
C PHE A 89 -15.92 -6.81 -46.88
N GLN A 90 -17.18 -7.06 -47.24
CA GLN A 90 -18.19 -7.53 -46.28
C GLN A 90 -17.86 -8.92 -45.73
N SER A 91 -17.33 -9.83 -46.55
CA SER A 91 -16.88 -11.16 -46.10
C SER A 91 -15.77 -11.05 -45.05
N ARG A 92 -14.77 -10.20 -45.31
CA ARG A 92 -13.64 -9.98 -44.39
C ARG A 92 -14.09 -9.33 -43.07
N ILE A 93 -15.05 -8.41 -43.12
CA ILE A 93 -15.67 -7.84 -41.92
C ILE A 93 -16.41 -8.92 -41.12
N ALA A 94 -17.12 -9.83 -41.79
CA ALA A 94 -17.84 -10.91 -41.11
C ALA A 94 -16.88 -11.85 -40.37
N GLU A 95 -15.72 -12.15 -40.95
CA GLU A 95 -14.64 -12.91 -40.31
C GLU A 95 -14.07 -12.17 -39.09
N ASP A 96 -13.69 -10.90 -39.25
CA ASP A 96 -13.17 -10.06 -38.16
C ASP A 96 -14.19 -9.95 -37.00
N TYR A 97 -15.47 -9.81 -37.33
CA TYR A 97 -16.57 -9.73 -36.37
C TYR A 97 -16.79 -11.06 -35.64
N ALA A 98 -16.72 -12.20 -36.34
CA ALA A 98 -16.81 -13.53 -35.73
C ALA A 98 -15.66 -13.76 -34.74
N ALA A 99 -14.43 -13.38 -35.11
CA ALA A 99 -13.27 -13.47 -34.24
C ALA A 99 -13.41 -12.61 -32.97
N TYR A 100 -13.94 -11.38 -33.10
CA TYR A 100 -14.29 -10.54 -31.96
C TYR A 100 -15.31 -11.23 -31.05
N ARG A 101 -16.42 -11.75 -31.60
CA ARG A 101 -17.49 -12.40 -30.81
C ARG A 101 -16.98 -13.62 -30.07
N GLU A 102 -16.18 -14.46 -30.72
CA GLU A 102 -15.57 -15.63 -30.09
C GLU A 102 -14.68 -15.22 -28.91
N LYS A 103 -13.79 -14.23 -29.09
CA LYS A 103 -12.92 -13.68 -28.04
C LYS A 103 -13.74 -13.10 -26.88
N ALA A 104 -14.81 -12.36 -27.19
CA ALA A 104 -15.69 -11.75 -26.20
C ALA A 104 -16.49 -12.79 -25.41
N ASP A 105 -17.02 -13.81 -26.07
CA ASP A 105 -17.80 -14.87 -25.44
C ASP A 105 -16.91 -15.81 -24.62
N ALA A 106 -15.69 -16.10 -25.07
CA ALA A 106 -14.69 -16.80 -24.28
C ALA A 106 -14.29 -16.01 -23.01
N ALA A 107 -14.13 -14.68 -23.11
CA ALA A 107 -13.85 -13.83 -21.95
C ALA A 107 -15.03 -13.81 -20.95
N ARG A 108 -16.27 -13.76 -21.45
CA ARG A 108 -17.49 -13.85 -20.64
C ARG A 108 -17.63 -15.21 -19.96
N ALA A 109 -17.31 -16.30 -20.65
CA ALA A 109 -17.31 -17.65 -20.08
C ALA A 109 -16.29 -17.76 -18.94
N ARG A 110 -15.05 -17.30 -19.15
CA ARG A 110 -14.01 -17.25 -18.09
C ARG A 110 -14.44 -16.39 -16.90
N PHE A 111 -15.10 -15.26 -17.14
CA PHE A 111 -15.62 -14.41 -16.08
C PHE A 111 -16.74 -15.11 -15.30
N ARG A 112 -17.66 -15.81 -15.98
CA ARG A 112 -18.75 -16.57 -15.37
C ARG A 112 -18.22 -17.72 -14.52
N ASP A 113 -17.20 -18.43 -14.99
CA ASP A 113 -16.57 -19.53 -14.24
C ASP A 113 -15.84 -19.02 -13.00
N ARG A 114 -15.12 -17.89 -13.11
CA ARG A 114 -14.56 -17.20 -11.93
C ARG A 114 -15.63 -16.75 -10.94
N ARG A 115 -16.78 -16.27 -11.42
CA ARG A 115 -17.89 -15.83 -10.58
C ARG A 115 -18.58 -16.99 -9.84
N ARG A 116 -18.61 -18.18 -10.44
CA ARG A 116 -19.11 -19.42 -9.79
C ARG A 116 -18.11 -19.99 -8.77
N ALA A 117 -16.82 -19.73 -8.97
CA ALA A 117 -15.76 -20.20 -8.07
C ALA A 117 -15.53 -19.30 -6.84
N ALA A 118 -16.04 -18.05 -6.84
CA ALA A 118 -15.88 -17.12 -5.73
C ALA A 118 -17.03 -17.27 -4.70
N PRO A 119 -16.74 -17.48 -3.40
CA PRO A 119 -17.75 -17.71 -2.36
C PRO A 119 -18.60 -16.47 -2.00
N LEU A 120 -18.27 -15.28 -2.53
CA LEU A 120 -19.01 -14.04 -2.32
C LEU A 120 -19.45 -13.46 -3.67
N SER A 121 -20.58 -13.96 -4.16
CA SER A 121 -21.22 -13.46 -5.38
C SER A 121 -22.14 -12.29 -5.02
N PHE A 122 -21.63 -11.06 -5.12
CA PHE A 122 -22.49 -9.88 -5.17
C PHE A 122 -23.07 -9.74 -6.59
N THR A 123 -24.26 -10.29 -6.78
CA THR A 123 -25.10 -9.97 -7.94
C THR A 123 -25.94 -8.75 -7.59
N PRO A 124 -25.86 -7.65 -8.34
CA PRO A 124 -26.81 -6.55 -8.16
C PRO A 124 -28.22 -7.08 -8.42
N ASP A 125 -29.10 -6.91 -7.43
CA ASP A 125 -30.52 -7.26 -7.53
C ASP A 125 -31.34 -5.96 -7.55
N CYS A 126 -32.57 -6.04 -8.07
CA CYS A 126 -33.50 -4.92 -8.01
C CYS A 126 -33.83 -4.65 -6.53
N LEU A 127 -33.79 -3.38 -6.11
CA LEU A 127 -34.11 -2.99 -4.73
C LEU A 127 -35.50 -3.46 -4.29
N GLU A 128 -36.46 -3.55 -5.22
CA GLU A 128 -37.82 -4.06 -4.96
C GLU A 128 -37.83 -5.53 -4.48
N ASN A 129 -36.84 -6.32 -4.89
CA ASN A 129 -36.71 -7.73 -4.49
C ASN A 129 -36.00 -7.90 -3.15
N VAL A 130 -35.45 -6.82 -2.57
CA VAL A 130 -34.71 -6.88 -1.30
C VAL A 130 -35.71 -6.79 -0.15
N PRO A 131 -35.87 -7.85 0.67
CA PRO A 131 -36.79 -7.80 1.79
C PRO A 131 -36.29 -6.80 2.84
N ILE A 132 -37.20 -6.00 3.39
CA ILE A 132 -36.91 -5.14 4.54
C ILE A 132 -36.58 -6.03 5.74
N GLN A 133 -35.42 -5.79 6.36
CA GLN A 133 -34.98 -6.49 7.56
C GLN A 133 -34.85 -5.50 8.72
N ASN A 134 -35.10 -5.99 9.94
CA ASN A 134 -34.88 -5.19 11.14
C ASN A 134 -33.38 -4.97 11.36
N VAL A 135 -32.99 -3.73 11.65
CA VAL A 135 -31.62 -3.40 12.00
C VAL A 135 -31.31 -3.99 13.38
N SER A 136 -30.27 -4.81 13.45
CA SER A 136 -29.69 -5.23 14.73
C SER A 136 -28.71 -4.14 15.18
N TRP A 137 -28.71 -3.79 16.47
CA TRP A 137 -27.89 -2.69 16.98
C TRP A 137 -26.78 -3.18 17.91
N LEU A 138 -25.58 -2.63 17.74
CA LEU A 138 -24.49 -2.72 18.72
C LEU A 138 -24.68 -1.65 19.82
N VAL A 139 -25.11 -0.45 19.41
CA VAL A 139 -25.58 0.63 20.29
C VAL A 139 -26.91 1.10 19.73
N GLU A 140 -27.95 1.03 20.54
CA GLU A 140 -29.32 1.32 20.12
C GLU A 140 -29.43 2.70 19.45
N GLY A 141 -29.95 2.72 18.22
CA GLY A 141 -30.15 3.93 17.44
C GLY A 141 -28.87 4.65 16.98
N LEU A 142 -27.68 4.11 17.24
CA LEU A 142 -26.40 4.76 16.93
C LEU A 142 -25.47 3.91 16.08
N LEU A 143 -25.23 2.65 16.48
CA LEU A 143 -24.29 1.76 15.79
C LEU A 143 -24.99 0.47 15.37
N PRO A 144 -25.23 0.24 14.07
CA PRO A 144 -25.74 -1.03 13.58
C PRO A 144 -24.73 -2.16 13.77
N MET A 145 -25.22 -3.33 14.14
CA MET A 145 -24.44 -4.55 14.33
C MET A 145 -24.16 -5.22 12.98
N GLY A 146 -22.90 -5.63 12.76
CA GLY A 146 -22.48 -6.30 11.53
C GLY A 146 -22.17 -5.36 10.36
N GLU A 147 -22.36 -4.06 10.55
CA GLU A 147 -22.13 -3.02 9.55
C GLU A 147 -20.89 -2.18 9.87
N VAL A 148 -20.33 -1.51 8.85
CA VAL A 148 -19.17 -0.62 9.03
C VAL A 148 -19.65 0.80 9.37
N SER A 149 -19.22 1.32 10.51
CA SER A 149 -19.51 2.70 10.95
C SER A 149 -18.23 3.55 10.98
N LEU A 150 -18.33 4.82 10.57
CA LEU A 150 -17.21 5.77 10.55
C LEU A 150 -17.40 6.88 11.59
N LEU A 151 -16.42 7.07 12.47
CA LEU A 151 -16.39 8.18 13.43
C LEU A 151 -15.53 9.33 12.90
N GLY A 152 -16.18 10.39 12.40
CA GLY A 152 -15.52 11.60 11.92
C GLY A 152 -15.56 12.72 12.96
N ALA A 153 -14.41 13.33 13.26
CA ALA A 153 -14.30 14.59 14.00
C ALA A 153 -12.90 15.18 13.83
N ASP A 154 -12.69 16.45 14.20
CA ASP A 154 -11.37 17.09 14.14
C ASP A 154 -10.39 16.54 15.20
N GLY A 155 -9.10 16.81 15.03
CA GLY A 155 -8.09 16.48 16.03
C GLY A 155 -8.37 17.15 17.38
N GLY A 156 -8.26 16.41 18.48
CA GLY A 156 -8.46 16.95 19.85
C GLY A 156 -9.91 17.05 20.33
N THR A 157 -10.90 16.68 19.52
CA THR A 157 -12.34 16.74 19.86
C THR A 157 -12.85 15.61 20.76
N GLY A 158 -11.99 14.66 21.14
CA GLY A 158 -12.35 13.57 22.05
C GLY A 158 -12.78 12.25 21.38
N LYS A 159 -12.51 12.04 20.08
CA LYS A 159 -12.75 10.75 19.39
C LYS A 159 -12.21 9.54 20.16
N GLY A 160 -10.99 9.65 20.69
CA GLY A 160 -10.36 8.59 21.48
C GLY A 160 -11.08 8.32 22.81
N ILE A 161 -11.58 9.37 23.47
CA ILE A 161 -12.38 9.23 24.71
C ILE A 161 -13.70 8.54 24.41
N TRP A 162 -14.38 8.95 23.33
CA TRP A 162 -15.63 8.32 22.89
C TRP A 162 -15.42 6.84 22.54
N GLN A 163 -14.35 6.51 21.81
CA GLN A 163 -13.96 5.14 21.49
C GLN A 163 -13.68 4.32 22.75
N ALA A 164 -12.94 4.85 23.72
CA ALA A 164 -12.66 4.17 24.99
C ALA A 164 -13.95 3.85 25.77
N GLN A 165 -14.90 4.78 25.81
CA GLN A 165 -16.19 4.55 26.45
C GLN A 165 -17.03 3.51 25.70
N LEU A 166 -16.99 3.49 24.36
CA LEU A 166 -17.65 2.46 23.57
C LEU A 166 -17.06 1.07 23.85
N ILE A 167 -15.73 0.98 24.00
CA ILE A 167 -15.06 -0.28 24.36
C ILE A 167 -15.54 -0.74 25.74
N ALA A 168 -15.58 0.14 26.73
CA ALA A 168 -16.07 -0.19 28.07
C ALA A 168 -17.54 -0.60 28.07
N TYR A 169 -18.35 0.05 27.23
CA TYR A 169 -19.75 -0.28 26.99
C TYR A 169 -19.89 -1.71 26.45
N VAL A 170 -19.25 -2.03 25.33
CA VAL A 170 -19.35 -3.35 24.68
C VAL A 170 -18.74 -4.46 25.54
N THR A 171 -17.59 -4.23 26.16
CA THR A 171 -16.85 -5.29 26.86
C THR A 171 -17.36 -5.57 28.27
N ALA A 172 -17.77 -4.53 28.99
CA ALA A 172 -18.11 -4.64 30.41
C ALA A 172 -19.55 -4.18 30.72
N GLY A 173 -20.32 -3.77 29.72
CA GLY A 173 -21.68 -3.25 29.92
C GLY A 173 -21.73 -1.93 30.68
N ARG A 174 -20.61 -1.19 30.76
CA ARG A 174 -20.54 0.06 31.52
C ARG A 174 -21.28 1.17 30.78
N THR A 175 -22.23 1.81 31.46
CA THR A 175 -22.94 2.98 30.96
C THR A 175 -22.13 4.25 31.15
N SER A 176 -22.34 5.24 30.29
CA SER A 176 -21.75 6.59 30.40
C SER A 176 -22.77 7.65 29.97
N GLY A 177 -22.40 8.93 30.02
CA GLY A 177 -23.24 9.99 29.45
C GLY A 177 -23.48 9.83 27.94
N PHE A 178 -22.56 9.16 27.23
CA PHE A 178 -22.73 8.85 25.80
C PHE A 178 -23.52 7.55 25.57
N PHE A 179 -23.46 6.61 26.51
CA PHE A 179 -24.16 5.31 26.45
C PHE A 179 -25.00 5.10 27.71
N PRO A 180 -26.17 5.75 27.82
CA PRO A 180 -26.91 5.82 29.08
C PRO A 180 -27.59 4.51 29.48
N GLN A 181 -27.86 3.63 28.51
CA GLN A 181 -28.47 2.31 28.74
C GLN A 181 -27.51 1.20 28.40
N PRO A 182 -27.39 0.14 29.22
CA PRO A 182 -26.44 -0.96 29.00
C PRO A 182 -26.74 -1.70 27.69
N PRO A 183 -25.75 -2.38 27.10
CA PRO A 183 -25.98 -3.17 25.89
C PRO A 183 -26.82 -4.40 26.21
N GLU A 184 -27.61 -4.86 25.24
CA GLU A 184 -28.32 -6.15 25.34
C GLU A 184 -27.35 -7.32 25.55
N LYS A 185 -26.15 -7.23 24.98
CA LYS A 185 -25.12 -8.26 25.08
C LYS A 185 -23.72 -7.67 25.12
N THR A 186 -22.90 -8.18 26.02
CA THR A 186 -21.46 -7.87 26.04
C THR A 186 -20.70 -8.67 24.99
N GLY A 187 -19.55 -8.15 24.56
CA GLY A 187 -18.72 -8.76 23.53
C GLY A 187 -17.24 -8.42 23.68
N SER A 188 -16.44 -8.97 22.78
CA SER A 188 -15.01 -8.67 22.71
C SER A 188 -14.75 -7.59 21.66
N VAL A 189 -13.84 -6.66 21.95
CA VAL A 189 -13.42 -5.62 21.01
C VAL A 189 -11.98 -5.85 20.58
N LEU A 190 -11.74 -5.76 19.27
CA LEU A 190 -10.41 -5.74 18.67
C LEU A 190 -10.13 -4.33 18.14
N ILE A 191 -8.97 -3.77 18.49
CA ILE A 191 -8.57 -2.42 18.08
C ILE A 191 -7.36 -2.55 17.15
N PHE A 192 -7.45 -1.91 15.99
CA PHE A 192 -6.32 -1.69 15.09
C PHE A 192 -5.87 -0.23 15.23
N SER A 193 -4.64 0.00 15.66
CA SER A 193 -4.03 1.35 15.73
C SER A 193 -2.76 1.36 14.89
N GLY A 194 -2.71 2.24 13.89
CA GLY A 194 -1.58 2.33 12.94
C GLY A 194 -0.95 3.72 12.81
N GLU A 195 -1.55 4.77 13.36
CA GLU A 195 -1.07 6.16 13.21
C GLU A 195 -0.16 6.62 14.35
N ASP A 196 -0.30 6.04 15.54
CA ASP A 196 0.40 6.49 16.74
C ASP A 196 1.61 5.59 17.07
N ASP A 197 2.78 6.20 17.27
CA ASP A 197 3.99 5.51 17.73
C ASP A 197 3.75 4.87 19.12
N PRO A 198 3.92 3.53 19.28
CA PRO A 198 3.72 2.80 20.54
C PRO A 198 4.43 3.42 21.75
N GLY A 199 5.65 3.92 21.56
CA GLY A 199 6.50 4.45 22.63
C GLY A 199 6.36 5.94 22.89
N LYS A 200 6.00 6.74 21.88
CA LYS A 200 5.97 8.21 21.95
C LYS A 200 4.58 8.81 22.02
N VAL A 201 3.58 8.18 21.39
CA VAL A 201 2.24 8.77 21.23
C VAL A 201 1.18 7.89 21.84
N LEU A 202 1.21 6.57 21.59
CA LEU A 202 0.39 5.62 22.33
C LEU A 202 0.83 5.64 23.78
N LYS A 203 2.08 5.32 24.12
CA LYS A 203 2.53 5.41 25.52
C LYS A 203 2.34 6.79 26.14
N ALA A 204 2.41 7.92 25.45
CA ALA A 204 2.24 9.22 26.12
C ALA A 204 0.78 9.67 26.25
N ARG A 205 -0.07 9.43 25.23
CA ARG A 205 -1.53 9.65 25.32
C ARG A 205 -2.22 8.58 26.17
N LEU A 206 -1.58 7.42 26.37
CA LEU A 206 -2.04 6.28 27.16
C LEU A 206 -1.27 6.08 28.49
N ALA A 207 -0.13 6.74 28.75
CA ALA A 207 0.57 6.64 30.06
C ALA A 207 -0.18 7.40 31.15
N ASP A 208 -0.95 8.42 30.79
CA ASP A 208 -1.92 9.03 31.70
C ASP A 208 -3.27 8.31 31.69
N SER A 209 -3.46 7.30 30.82
CA SER A 209 -4.66 6.48 30.72
C SER A 209 -4.27 5.00 30.73
N SER A 210 -3.91 4.52 31.92
CA SER A 210 -3.79 3.09 32.21
C SER A 210 -5.04 2.30 31.77
N ASP A 211 -6.17 2.96 31.55
CA ASP A 211 -7.47 2.38 31.21
C ASP A 211 -7.51 1.44 30.00
N ILE A 212 -6.86 1.72 28.85
CA ILE A 212 -6.94 0.80 27.69
C ILE A 212 -6.09 -0.45 27.93
N TRP A 213 -4.87 -0.28 28.44
CA TRP A 213 -4.05 -1.43 28.80
C TRP A 213 -4.72 -2.23 29.91
N ASP A 214 -5.29 -1.58 30.94
CA ASP A 214 -5.96 -2.19 32.09
C ASP A 214 -7.27 -2.89 31.71
N ILE A 215 -8.10 -2.28 30.86
CA ILE A 215 -9.36 -2.89 30.37
C ILE A 215 -9.10 -4.00 29.35
N ALA A 216 -8.01 -3.92 28.59
CA ALA A 216 -7.67 -4.91 27.59
C ALA A 216 -7.44 -6.27 28.25
N ARG A 217 -8.21 -7.27 27.81
CA ARG A 217 -8.03 -8.66 28.26
C ARG A 217 -6.79 -9.30 27.64
N SER A 218 -6.43 -8.87 26.43
CA SER A 218 -5.20 -9.27 25.74
C SER A 218 -4.65 -8.09 24.93
N VAL A 219 -3.33 -7.97 24.86
CA VAL A 219 -2.65 -6.97 24.01
C VAL A 219 -1.64 -7.71 23.16
N LEU A 220 -1.78 -7.57 21.83
CA LEU A 220 -0.84 -8.07 20.84
C LEU A 220 -0.17 -6.87 20.16
N MET A 221 1.16 -6.92 20.04
CA MET A 221 1.94 -5.94 19.30
C MET A 221 2.58 -6.61 18.10
N MET A 222 2.54 -5.94 16.95
CA MET A 222 3.14 -6.43 15.73
C MET A 222 4.11 -5.40 15.19
N GLY A 223 5.28 -5.87 14.79
CA GLY A 223 6.31 -5.01 14.23
C GLY A 223 7.26 -5.78 13.33
N ARG A 224 8.30 -5.10 12.86
CA ARG A 224 9.40 -5.71 12.12
C ARG A 224 10.66 -5.71 12.96
N ASP A 225 11.30 -6.86 13.06
CA ASP A 225 12.64 -6.98 13.61
C ASP A 225 13.61 -6.26 12.67
N LYS A 226 14.36 -5.32 13.26
CA LYS A 226 15.33 -4.49 12.55
C LYS A 226 16.53 -5.27 12.01
N ASN A 227 16.83 -6.44 12.59
CA ASN A 227 18.01 -7.24 12.25
C ASN A 227 17.69 -8.42 11.34
N SER A 228 16.58 -9.13 11.58
CA SER A 228 16.19 -10.28 10.75
C SER A 228 15.22 -9.93 9.61
N GLU A 229 14.71 -8.70 9.57
CA GLU A 229 13.62 -8.25 8.67
C GLU A 229 12.31 -9.03 8.80
N LYS A 230 12.22 -9.96 9.75
CA LYS A 230 11.03 -10.74 10.04
C LYS A 230 9.97 -9.87 10.71
N LEU A 231 8.71 -10.22 10.50
CA LEU A 231 7.62 -9.73 11.30
C LEU A 231 7.60 -10.46 12.63
N TYR A 232 7.31 -9.73 13.71
CA TYR A 232 7.03 -10.35 15.00
C TYR A 232 5.61 -10.03 15.43
N LEU A 233 4.97 -10.97 16.12
CA LEU A 233 3.70 -10.81 16.81
C LEU A 233 3.93 -11.14 18.29
N SER A 234 4.10 -10.12 19.10
CA SER A 234 4.34 -10.22 20.53
C SER A 234 3.03 -10.19 21.31
N HIS A 235 2.90 -11.11 22.27
CA HIS A 235 1.78 -11.12 23.21
C HIS A 235 2.22 -10.41 24.49
N GLU A 236 1.78 -9.18 24.66
CA GLU A 236 2.25 -8.26 25.69
C GLU A 236 1.44 -8.36 26.99
N LYS A 237 0.12 -8.52 26.87
CA LYS A 237 -0.78 -8.72 28.03
C LYS A 237 -1.71 -9.88 27.76
N SER A 238 -1.94 -10.72 28.77
CA SER A 238 -3.07 -11.64 28.85
C SER A 238 -3.62 -11.61 30.28
N SER A 239 -4.94 -11.45 30.42
CA SER A 239 -5.61 -11.46 31.74
C SER A 239 -6.05 -12.86 32.18
N TYR A 240 -6.03 -13.85 31.28
CA TYR A 240 -6.56 -15.20 31.52
C TYR A 240 -5.49 -16.28 31.52
N SER A 241 -4.25 -15.96 31.14
CA SER A 241 -3.14 -16.91 31.04
C SER A 241 -1.80 -16.20 31.10
N ALA A 242 -0.72 -16.98 31.22
CA ALA A 242 0.61 -16.45 30.91
C ALA A 242 0.64 -15.93 29.44
N PRO A 243 1.26 -14.77 29.17
CA PRO A 243 1.43 -14.28 27.81
C PRO A 243 2.21 -15.30 26.96
N ALA A 244 1.79 -15.44 25.70
CA ALA A 244 2.47 -16.35 24.77
C ALA A 244 3.88 -15.83 24.42
N ARG A 245 4.76 -16.75 24.05
CA ARG A 245 6.04 -16.42 23.40
C ARG A 245 5.76 -15.74 22.06
N THR A 246 6.58 -14.75 21.72
CA THR A 246 6.45 -13.95 20.51
C THR A 246 6.67 -14.81 19.28
N ALA A 247 5.76 -14.74 18.31
CA ALA A 247 5.87 -15.45 17.05
C ALA A 247 6.66 -14.60 16.05
N LEU A 248 7.63 -15.22 15.38
CA LEU A 248 8.35 -14.64 14.24
C LEU A 248 7.77 -15.20 12.95
N LEU A 249 7.55 -14.32 11.98
CA LEU A 249 6.90 -14.60 10.72
C LEU A 249 7.67 -13.92 9.58
N HIS A 250 7.63 -14.48 8.39
CA HIS A 250 8.02 -13.77 7.17
C HIS A 250 6.84 -13.73 6.19
N ILE A 251 6.91 -12.85 5.19
CA ILE A 251 5.89 -12.77 4.14
C ILE A 251 6.41 -13.50 2.90
N GLU A 252 5.64 -14.45 2.42
CA GLU A 252 5.82 -15.06 1.09
C GLU A 252 4.70 -14.62 0.15
N GLN A 253 4.99 -14.56 -1.14
CA GLN A 253 3.96 -14.38 -2.17
C GLN A 253 3.39 -15.75 -2.53
N ALA A 254 2.09 -15.93 -2.34
CA ALA A 254 1.38 -17.16 -2.67
C ALA A 254 0.22 -16.88 -3.62
N LYS A 255 -0.20 -17.90 -4.36
CA LYS A 255 -1.37 -17.83 -5.24
C LYS A 255 -2.53 -18.56 -4.60
N VAL A 256 -3.49 -17.82 -4.06
CA VAL A 256 -4.70 -18.37 -3.43
C VAL A 256 -5.87 -18.09 -4.37
N GLU A 257 -6.56 -19.16 -4.80
CA GLU A 257 -7.71 -19.06 -5.73
C GLU A 257 -7.40 -18.28 -7.03
N GLY A 258 -6.14 -18.35 -7.49
CA GLY A 258 -5.69 -17.67 -8.70
C GLY A 258 -5.28 -16.21 -8.51
N VAL A 259 -5.42 -15.64 -7.30
CA VAL A 259 -4.98 -14.29 -6.93
C VAL A 259 -3.61 -14.37 -6.25
N THR A 260 -2.66 -13.58 -6.73
CA THR A 260 -1.36 -13.41 -6.05
C THR A 260 -1.58 -12.57 -4.79
N THR A 261 -1.23 -13.12 -3.63
CA THR A 261 -1.40 -12.49 -2.32
C THR A 261 -0.19 -12.73 -1.43
N ALA A 262 0.01 -11.85 -0.46
CA ALA A 262 1.01 -12.00 0.58
C ALA A 262 0.48 -12.91 1.69
N VAL A 263 1.23 -13.95 2.05
CA VAL A 263 0.92 -14.87 3.14
C VAL A 263 1.98 -14.75 4.22
N ALA A 264 1.55 -14.53 5.46
CA ALA A 264 2.44 -14.57 6.62
C ALA A 264 2.72 -16.04 6.98
N VAL A 265 3.98 -16.45 6.87
CA VAL A 265 4.46 -17.80 7.18
C VAL A 265 5.14 -17.79 8.53
N PHE A 266 4.74 -18.72 9.40
CA PHE A 266 5.32 -18.86 10.73
C PHE A 266 6.71 -19.47 10.66
N ASP A 267 7.68 -18.81 11.31
CA ASP A 267 9.05 -19.29 11.41
C ASP A 267 9.32 -19.98 12.74
N SER A 268 9.23 -19.23 13.83
CA SER A 268 9.69 -19.66 15.15
C SER A 268 9.07 -18.83 16.27
N ARG A 269 9.43 -19.17 17.52
CA ARG A 269 9.03 -18.41 18.71
C ARG A 269 10.26 -17.93 19.47
N THR A 270 10.13 -16.76 20.10
CA THR A 270 11.14 -16.15 20.95
C THR A 270 10.52 -15.58 22.22
N ASP A 271 11.33 -15.44 23.27
CA ASP A 271 10.92 -14.83 24.53
C ASP A 271 11.01 -13.29 24.49
N LYS A 272 11.63 -12.73 23.45
CA LYS A 272 11.70 -11.27 23.21
C LYS A 272 10.30 -10.66 23.13
N LYS A 273 10.10 -9.51 23.76
CA LYS A 273 8.89 -8.67 23.70
C LYS A 273 9.09 -7.46 22.80
N ASP A 274 8.02 -6.73 22.51
CA ASP A 274 8.03 -5.57 21.61
C ASP A 274 9.15 -4.59 21.98
N ALA A 275 9.29 -4.27 23.27
CA ALA A 275 10.34 -3.39 23.79
C ALA A 275 11.75 -3.87 23.41
N ASP A 276 12.01 -5.18 23.47
CA ASP A 276 13.31 -5.74 23.10
C ASP A 276 13.63 -5.48 21.62
N PHE A 277 12.67 -5.68 20.72
CA PHE A 277 12.86 -5.42 19.28
C PHE A 277 12.97 -3.93 18.95
N VAL A 278 12.25 -3.08 19.68
CA VAL A 278 12.30 -1.63 19.50
C VAL A 278 13.65 -1.08 19.97
N GLU A 279 14.16 -1.54 21.11
CA GLU A 279 15.43 -1.12 21.68
C GLU A 279 16.64 -1.71 20.98
N GLU A 280 16.48 -2.87 20.31
CA GLU A 280 17.57 -3.52 19.57
C GLU A 280 18.10 -2.59 18.46
N ARG A 281 19.40 -2.28 18.52
CA ARG A 281 20.08 -1.48 17.49
C ARG A 281 20.35 -2.36 16.26
N ARG A 282 20.27 -1.74 15.07
CA ARG A 282 20.62 -2.40 13.80
C ARG A 282 22.08 -2.79 13.81
N VAL A 283 22.36 -4.09 13.71
CA VAL A 283 23.72 -4.62 13.51
C VAL A 283 23.86 -4.89 12.02
N ARG A 284 24.66 -4.08 11.31
CA ARG A 284 25.00 -4.32 9.91
C ARG A 284 26.25 -5.21 9.89
N THR A 285 26.24 -6.34 9.19
CA THR A 285 27.50 -7.07 8.95
C THR A 285 28.17 -6.41 7.76
N ALA A 286 29.35 -5.81 7.92
CA ALA A 286 30.06 -5.18 6.80
C ALA A 286 30.41 -6.22 5.73
N GLN A 287 29.79 -6.13 4.55
CA GLN A 287 30.14 -6.99 3.41
C GLN A 287 31.35 -6.41 2.65
N THR A 288 31.57 -5.09 2.72
CA THR A 288 32.66 -4.40 1.99
C THR A 288 33.34 -3.26 2.79
N LYS A 289 34.51 -2.82 2.30
CA LYS A 289 35.22 -1.63 2.83
C LYS A 289 34.39 -0.35 2.66
N GLU A 290 33.58 -0.27 1.61
CA GLU A 290 32.69 0.85 1.30
C GLU A 290 31.56 0.98 2.33
N ASP A 291 31.02 -0.14 2.82
CA ASP A 291 30.00 -0.13 3.88
C ASP A 291 30.54 0.47 5.19
N THR A 292 31.81 0.20 5.51
CA THR A 292 32.46 0.76 6.70
C THR A 292 32.65 2.26 6.56
N ALA A 293 33.03 2.74 5.37
CA ALA A 293 33.16 4.17 5.08
C ALA A 293 31.80 4.88 5.17
N GLN A 294 30.73 4.28 4.63
CA GLN A 294 29.40 4.86 4.72
C GLN A 294 28.91 4.91 6.17
N THR A 295 29.15 3.87 6.96
CA THR A 295 28.75 3.83 8.38
C THR A 295 29.46 4.91 9.22
N ILE A 296 30.73 5.22 8.90
CA ILE A 296 31.44 6.35 9.52
C ILE A 296 30.71 7.68 9.22
N LEU A 297 30.22 7.87 8.00
CA LEU A 297 29.48 9.08 7.62
C LEU A 297 28.10 9.12 8.30
N ASP A 298 27.39 7.99 8.33
CA ASP A 298 26.07 7.86 8.95
C ASP A 298 26.16 8.22 10.45
N ILE A 299 27.06 7.60 11.21
CA ILE A 299 27.27 7.88 12.65
C ILE A 299 27.62 9.36 12.88
N LEU A 300 28.50 9.94 12.06
CA LEU A 300 28.86 11.35 12.20
C LEU A 300 27.69 12.28 11.85
N SER A 301 26.84 11.93 10.89
CA SER A 301 25.68 12.73 10.50
C SER A 301 24.52 12.64 11.50
N GLU A 302 24.38 11.51 12.20
CA GLU A 302 23.43 11.34 13.29
C GLU A 302 23.89 12.01 14.60
N SER A 303 25.19 12.35 14.70
CA SER A 303 25.73 13.06 15.86
C SER A 303 25.30 14.53 15.83
N LYS A 304 24.86 15.06 16.98
CA LYS A 304 24.34 16.44 17.11
C LYS A 304 25.32 17.52 16.64
N THR A 305 26.62 17.25 16.70
CA THR A 305 27.69 18.20 16.39
C THR A 305 28.43 17.87 15.10
N ALA A 306 27.91 16.94 14.29
CA ALA A 306 28.57 16.40 13.10
C ALA A 306 30.02 15.95 13.34
N SER A 307 30.33 15.59 14.59
CA SER A 307 31.67 15.30 15.10
C SER A 307 31.62 14.29 16.24
N MET A 308 32.72 13.54 16.42
CA MET A 308 32.85 12.53 17.47
C MET A 308 34.32 12.33 17.83
N GLY A 309 34.62 11.95 19.08
CA GLY A 309 35.97 11.61 19.49
C GLY A 309 36.51 10.41 18.68
N SER A 310 37.80 10.44 18.31
CA SER A 310 38.36 9.42 17.39
C SER A 310 38.29 7.98 17.95
N GLU A 311 38.40 7.81 19.26
CA GLU A 311 38.32 6.49 19.92
C GLU A 311 36.87 6.03 20.08
N GLU A 312 35.97 6.96 20.42
CA GLU A 312 34.54 6.73 20.53
C GLU A 312 33.93 6.35 19.19
N LEU A 313 34.28 7.06 18.12
CA LEU A 313 33.85 6.74 16.75
C LEU A 313 34.34 5.35 16.33
N CYS A 314 35.57 4.98 16.68
CA CYS A 314 36.11 3.65 16.40
C CYS A 314 35.32 2.57 17.15
N ALA A 315 35.04 2.78 18.43
CA ALA A 315 34.26 1.84 19.24
C ALA A 315 32.82 1.68 18.70
N GLU A 316 32.16 2.76 18.32
CA GLU A 316 30.79 2.73 17.81
C GLU A 316 30.71 2.05 16.44
N VAL A 317 31.66 2.33 15.53
CA VAL A 317 31.72 1.65 14.22
C VAL A 317 32.01 0.16 14.38
N LEU A 318 32.96 -0.23 15.24
CA LEU A 318 33.28 -1.64 15.50
C LEU A 318 32.07 -2.39 16.08
N LYS A 319 31.31 -1.72 16.95
CA LYS A 319 30.07 -2.25 17.52
C LYS A 319 28.96 -2.41 16.48
N GLN A 320 28.85 -1.48 15.53
CA GLN A 320 27.79 -1.51 14.51
C GLN A 320 28.09 -2.45 13.34
N MET A 321 29.36 -2.61 12.95
CA MET A 321 29.76 -3.22 11.67
C MET A 321 30.46 -4.58 11.76
N ASN A 322 30.74 -5.09 12.96
CA ASN A 322 31.54 -6.31 13.19
C ASN A 322 32.81 -6.38 12.31
N CYS A 323 33.49 -5.23 12.15
CA CYS A 323 34.68 -5.11 11.30
C CYS A 323 35.96 -5.11 12.14
N SER A 324 37.12 -5.33 11.51
CA SER A 324 38.41 -5.18 12.21
C SER A 324 38.79 -3.71 12.38
N LYS A 325 39.59 -3.38 13.40
CA LYS A 325 40.17 -2.03 13.58
C LYS A 325 40.95 -1.57 12.35
N ARG A 326 41.65 -2.48 11.69
CA ARG A 326 42.39 -2.21 10.44
C ARG A 326 41.45 -1.79 9.30
N THR A 327 40.26 -2.37 9.21
CA THR A 327 39.24 -1.98 8.21
C THR A 327 38.73 -0.57 8.47
N PHE A 328 38.45 -0.23 9.73
CA PHE A 328 38.09 1.12 10.14
C PHE A 328 39.18 2.14 9.80
N ASP A 329 40.44 1.86 10.16
CA ASP A 329 41.55 2.77 9.93
C ASP A 329 41.77 3.05 8.43
N ASN A 330 41.62 2.03 7.57
CA ASN A 330 41.69 2.17 6.12
C ASN A 330 40.54 3.04 5.57
N ALA A 331 39.29 2.73 5.95
CA ALA A 331 38.12 3.48 5.49
C ALA A 331 38.19 4.96 5.92
N ARG A 332 38.63 5.21 7.16
CA ARG A 332 38.87 6.56 7.67
C ARG A 332 39.98 7.29 6.89
N ALA A 333 41.09 6.62 6.58
CA ALA A 333 42.17 7.22 5.81
C ALA A 333 41.69 7.64 4.41
N GLU A 334 40.88 6.80 3.77
CA GLU A 334 40.28 7.06 2.47
C GLU A 334 39.28 8.22 2.51
N LEU A 335 38.37 8.26 3.49
CA LEU A 335 37.45 9.39 3.67
C LEU A 335 38.18 10.71 3.92
N LYS A 336 39.32 10.66 4.60
CA LYS A 336 40.17 11.84 4.82
C LYS A 336 40.85 12.28 3.51
N GLN A 337 41.35 11.34 2.70
CA GLN A 337 41.93 11.63 1.38
C GLN A 337 40.88 12.19 0.41
N ALA A 338 39.67 11.64 0.43
CA ALA A 338 38.53 12.12 -0.35
C ALA A 338 37.97 13.46 0.17
N GLY A 339 38.54 14.02 1.24
CA GLY A 339 38.13 15.29 1.81
C GLY A 339 36.76 15.28 2.48
N LYS A 340 36.15 14.12 2.73
CA LYS A 340 34.81 14.00 3.36
C LYS A 340 34.83 14.17 4.88
N ILE A 341 35.97 13.92 5.52
CA ILE A 341 36.17 14.12 6.97
C ILE A 341 37.45 14.90 7.27
N LYS A 342 37.46 15.62 8.40
CA LYS A 342 38.63 16.32 8.96
C LYS A 342 38.90 15.85 10.38
N THR A 343 40.18 15.88 10.77
CA THR A 343 40.59 15.60 12.15
C THR A 343 41.02 16.90 12.82
N VAL A 344 40.38 17.25 13.93
CA VAL A 344 40.66 18.46 14.71
C VAL A 344 41.08 18.06 16.11
N LYS A 345 42.08 18.77 16.66
CA LYS A 345 42.46 18.63 18.06
C LYS A 345 41.67 19.63 18.88
N LEU A 346 40.83 19.13 19.78
CA LEU A 346 40.09 19.96 20.73
C LEU A 346 40.63 19.71 22.13
N ARG A 347 40.71 20.78 22.92
CA ARG A 347 41.10 20.71 24.33
C ARG A 347 39.82 20.50 25.15
N GLU A 348 39.78 19.42 25.92
CA GLU A 348 38.64 19.14 26.79
C GLU A 348 38.76 19.90 28.12
N ARG A 349 37.65 19.99 28.86
CA ARG A 349 37.60 20.65 30.19
C ARG A 349 38.57 20.06 31.22
N ASP A 350 39.02 18.82 31.01
CA ASP A 350 40.04 18.15 31.82
C ASP A 350 41.48 18.59 31.48
N GLY A 351 41.64 19.53 30.54
CA GLY A 351 42.90 20.09 30.10
C GLY A 351 43.65 19.25 29.06
N ARG A 352 43.15 18.07 28.68
CA ARG A 352 43.79 17.17 27.70
C ARG A 352 43.34 17.48 26.28
N ASN A 353 44.24 17.28 25.33
CA ASN A 353 43.92 17.40 23.90
C ASN A 353 43.45 16.05 23.37
N LYS A 354 42.23 15.98 22.82
CA LYS A 354 41.73 14.80 22.11
C LYS A 354 41.53 15.09 20.62
N ASN A 355 41.70 14.05 19.82
CA ASN A 355 41.42 14.10 18.39
C ASN A 355 39.93 13.84 18.14
N TYR A 356 39.27 14.79 17.50
CA TYR A 356 37.89 14.69 17.02
C TYR A 356 37.90 14.50 15.50
N ILE A 357 36.96 13.70 15.00
CA ILE A 357 36.70 13.52 13.58
C ILE A 357 35.37 14.20 13.28
N MET A 358 35.33 15.01 12.23
CA MET A 358 34.15 15.78 11.82
C MET A 358 33.92 15.69 10.31
N LEU A 359 32.67 15.83 9.88
CA LEU A 359 32.31 15.91 8.45
C LEU A 359 32.84 17.21 7.83
N SER A 360 33.28 17.14 6.58
CA SER A 360 33.93 18.27 5.88
C SER A 360 32.98 19.20 5.11
N TYR A 361 31.66 19.00 5.18
CA TYR A 361 30.69 19.83 4.44
C TYR A 361 30.97 21.32 4.67
N CYS A 362 31.26 22.04 3.59
CA CYS A 362 31.60 23.46 3.60
C CYS A 362 30.52 24.23 2.83
N GLY A 363 29.86 25.17 3.51
CA GLY A 363 28.90 26.11 2.93
C GLY A 363 28.22 27.00 3.99
N GLU A 364 28.89 28.10 4.33
CA GLU A 364 28.34 29.36 4.87
C GLU A 364 27.42 29.35 6.11
N THR A 365 28.01 29.24 7.30
CA THR A 365 27.82 30.27 8.35
C THR A 365 29.09 30.35 9.17
N SER A 366 29.67 31.55 9.28
CA SER A 366 30.67 31.85 10.28
C SER A 366 30.09 31.57 11.67
N CYS A 367 30.57 30.51 12.32
CA CYS A 367 30.45 30.36 13.76
C CYS A 367 31.84 29.97 14.25
N ASP A 368 32.59 30.99 14.64
CA ASP A 368 33.81 30.83 15.42
C ASP A 368 33.48 30.01 16.67
N VAL A 369 33.79 28.71 16.66
CA VAL A 369 33.88 27.92 17.89
C VAL A 369 35.28 28.15 18.47
N ARG A 370 35.53 29.39 18.90
CA ARG A 370 36.53 29.69 19.92
C ARG A 370 35.79 29.69 21.24
N ASN A 371 36.08 28.67 22.05
CA ASN A 371 35.63 28.40 23.43
C ASN A 371 34.70 27.18 23.54
N ILE A 372 35.33 26.01 23.75
CA ILE A 372 34.85 24.96 24.65
C ILE A 372 35.94 24.75 25.70
#